data_AF-A0A971ABW8-F1
#
_entry.id   AF-A0A971ABW8-F1
#
_cell.length_a   1.000
_cell.length_b   1.000
_cell.length_c   1.000
_cell.angle_alpha   90.00
_cell.angle_beta   90.00
_cell.angle_gamma   90.00
#
_symmetry.space_group_name_H-M   'P 1'
#
loop_
_entity.id
_entity.type
_entity.pdbx_description
1 polymer ?
#
loop_
_entity_poly.entity_id
_entity_poly.type
_entity_poly.pdbx_seq_one_letter_code
_entity_poly.pdbx_strand_id
1 'polypeptide(L)'
;MDLRSCRTSTINALKWLLSQQNADGSFRPAEHGLATLAKLLWALGDMGQQPKAAQLSTWLRASSLDEDGDLSGAARPAPWDHFYPVANAFLAVGAMRLSQFALAYPLLEWLTSLQHPETGGFLTAGPEAPLDGEQDLLTTAVCAYACLQCGQLREAEAAGGFLLRLWENQPGGAAARLYMVTHNGEEILSEFPAEAAPWYAIDTGQREQFYHAPALAAGFLACLADASGSQDYLEGTHRYLQFLDSCADDRHSSEHSAFIAWAAALAYEITGSANYQRTVEAVVDSLLATQLNNGSWLKGSMGADLTSDVVDATAENIIVLNQVLRSLVGTEE
;
A
#
# COMPACT_ATOMS: atom_id res chain seq x y z
N MET A 1 11.18 -4.58 20.89
CA MET A 1 10.76 -3.24 20.41
C MET A 1 10.04 -2.47 21.52
N ASP A 2 10.26 -1.15 21.65
CA ASP A 2 9.55 -0.32 22.64
C ASP A 2 8.19 0.19 22.12
N LEU A 3 7.11 -0.48 22.54
CA LEU A 3 5.73 -0.11 22.20
C LEU A 3 5.36 1.32 22.63
N ARG A 4 5.99 1.85 23.70
CA ARG A 4 5.75 3.22 24.16
C ARG A 4 6.31 4.24 23.18
N SER A 5 7.51 3.99 22.65
CA SER A 5 8.11 4.82 21.61
C SER A 5 7.26 4.83 20.34
N CYS A 6 6.76 3.66 19.91
CA CYS A 6 5.84 3.56 18.77
C CYS A 6 4.57 4.40 18.94
N ARG A 7 3.90 4.29 20.10
CA ARG A 7 2.71 5.10 20.43
C ARG A 7 3.02 6.59 20.45
N THR A 8 4.14 6.97 21.07
CA THR A 8 4.56 8.38 21.16
C THR A 8 4.85 8.96 19.78
N SER A 9 5.57 8.21 18.96
CA SER A 9 5.89 8.56 17.58
C SER A 9 4.63 8.77 16.74
N THR A 10 3.67 7.83 16.81
CA THR A 10 2.39 7.91 16.10
C THR A 10 1.55 9.13 16.54
N ILE A 11 1.53 9.46 17.83
CA ILE A 11 0.83 10.64 18.35
C ILE A 11 1.47 11.95 17.85
N ASN A 12 2.80 12.02 17.83
CA ASN A 12 3.51 13.21 17.35
C ASN A 12 3.29 13.42 15.85
N ALA A 13 3.35 12.33 15.08
CA ALA A 13 3.02 12.32 13.66
C ALA A 13 1.60 12.81 13.39
N LEU A 14 0.63 12.31 14.15
CA LEU A 14 -0.76 12.75 14.01
C LEU A 14 -0.93 14.25 14.29
N LYS A 15 -0.30 14.78 15.35
CA LYS A 15 -0.36 16.22 15.66
C LYS A 15 0.18 17.06 14.52
N TRP A 16 1.30 16.65 13.94
CA TRP A 16 1.87 17.32 12.78
C TRP A 16 0.93 17.22 11.57
N LEU A 17 0.41 16.03 11.28
CA LEU A 17 -0.48 15.78 10.14
C LEU A 17 -1.74 16.65 10.21
N LEU A 18 -2.37 16.71 11.39
CA LEU A 18 -3.56 17.55 11.62
C LEU A 18 -3.29 19.04 11.43
N SER A 19 -2.05 19.50 11.63
CA SER A 19 -1.67 20.89 11.36
C SER A 19 -1.54 21.22 9.87
N GLN A 20 -1.57 20.21 9.00
CA GLN A 20 -1.52 20.35 7.54
C GLN A 20 -2.89 20.50 6.87
N GLN A 21 -3.98 20.23 7.60
CA GLN A 21 -5.33 20.36 7.06
C GLN A 21 -5.80 21.82 7.07
N ASN A 22 -6.28 22.28 5.91
CA ASN A 22 -6.91 23.58 5.74
C ASN A 22 -8.35 23.60 6.29
N ALA A 23 -8.93 24.79 6.40
CA ALA A 23 -10.28 24.98 6.94
C ALA A 23 -11.39 24.37 6.04
N ASP A 24 -11.14 24.24 4.74
CA ASP A 24 -12.06 23.64 3.76
C ASP A 24 -11.98 22.10 3.70
N GLY A 25 -11.09 21.49 4.48
CA GLY A 25 -10.88 20.04 4.55
C GLY A 25 -9.73 19.51 3.68
N SER A 26 -9.20 20.32 2.76
CA SER A 26 -8.01 19.96 1.95
C SER A 26 -6.75 19.85 2.81
N PHE A 27 -5.70 19.21 2.29
CA PHE A 27 -4.39 19.17 2.91
C PHE A 27 -3.34 19.85 2.03
N ARG A 28 -2.32 20.43 2.65
CA ARG A 28 -1.23 21.10 1.95
C ARG A 28 -0.07 20.15 1.66
N PRO A 29 0.58 20.22 0.50
CA PRO A 29 0.22 21.03 -0.67
C PRO A 29 -0.99 20.42 -1.41
N ALA A 30 -2.01 21.23 -1.69
CA ALA A 30 -3.24 20.74 -2.34
C ALA A 30 -3.04 20.54 -3.84
N GLU A 31 -2.15 21.33 -4.43
CA GLU A 31 -1.77 21.31 -5.84
C GLU A 31 -1.12 19.99 -6.29
N HIS A 32 -0.58 19.20 -5.36
CA HIS A 32 -0.01 17.88 -5.66
C HIS A 32 -1.06 16.77 -5.67
N GLY A 33 -2.34 17.10 -5.42
CA GLY A 33 -3.46 16.18 -5.57
C GLY A 33 -3.27 14.89 -4.77
N LEU A 34 -3.40 13.74 -5.44
CA LEU A 34 -3.40 12.45 -4.76
C LEU A 34 -2.05 12.06 -4.16
N ALA A 35 -0.94 12.63 -4.63
CA ALA A 35 0.36 12.43 -4.01
C ALA A 35 0.42 12.98 -2.57
N THR A 36 -0.45 13.92 -2.21
CA THR A 36 -0.63 14.39 -0.82
C THR A 36 -1.66 13.57 -0.05
N LEU A 37 -2.68 13.03 -0.75
CA LEU A 37 -3.95 12.64 -0.12
C LEU A 37 -4.15 11.14 0.03
N ALA A 38 -3.49 10.31 -0.79
CA ALA A 38 -3.80 8.90 -0.99
C ALA A 38 -4.05 8.11 0.31
N LYS A 39 -3.21 8.33 1.34
CA LYS A 39 -3.24 7.55 2.58
C LYS A 39 -3.90 8.27 3.75
N LEU A 40 -4.33 9.53 3.57
CA LEU A 40 -4.82 10.37 4.67
C LEU A 40 -6.10 9.86 5.32
N LEU A 41 -7.09 9.43 4.53
CA LEU A 41 -8.35 8.91 5.10
C LEU A 41 -8.10 7.69 5.97
N TRP A 42 -7.21 6.80 5.54
CA TRP A 42 -6.84 5.63 6.34
C TRP A 42 -6.13 6.06 7.63
N ALA A 43 -5.07 6.87 7.55
CA ALA A 43 -4.35 7.35 8.73
C ALA A 43 -5.27 8.06 9.74
N LEU A 44 -6.17 8.92 9.27
CA LEU A 44 -7.13 9.63 10.13
C LEU A 44 -8.16 8.67 10.76
N GLY A 45 -8.64 7.68 10.02
CA GLY A 45 -9.56 6.66 10.53
C GLY A 45 -8.94 5.78 11.61
N ASP A 46 -7.72 5.31 11.36
CA ASP A 46 -6.94 4.52 12.31
C ASP A 46 -6.65 5.27 13.63
N MET A 47 -6.56 6.59 13.55
CA MET A 47 -6.35 7.47 14.70
C MET A 47 -7.62 8.10 15.27
N GLY A 48 -8.80 7.62 14.84
CA GLY A 48 -10.11 8.06 15.35
C GLY A 48 -10.47 9.52 15.04
N GLN A 49 -9.84 10.15 14.05
CA GLN A 49 -10.05 11.56 13.70
C GLN A 49 -11.25 11.76 12.75
N GLN A 50 -12.42 11.26 13.17
CA GLN A 50 -13.66 11.24 12.37
C GLN A 50 -14.04 12.61 11.79
N PRO A 51 -14.06 13.73 12.56
CA PRO A 51 -14.45 15.02 12.00
C PRO A 51 -13.48 15.52 10.92
N LYS A 52 -12.18 15.29 11.12
CA LYS A 52 -11.12 15.71 10.20
C LYS A 52 -11.16 14.90 8.91
N ALA A 53 -11.42 13.60 9.02
CA ALA A 53 -11.57 12.73 7.87
C ALA A 53 -12.86 13.01 7.08
N ALA A 54 -13.97 13.33 7.76
CA ALA A 54 -15.22 13.72 7.10
C ALA A 54 -15.06 15.03 6.29
N GLN A 55 -14.29 16.00 6.81
CA GLN A 55 -13.95 17.23 6.06
C GLN A 55 -13.16 16.91 4.78
N LEU A 56 -12.13 16.06 4.88
CA LEU A 56 -11.35 15.63 3.70
C LEU A 56 -12.22 14.86 2.69
N SER A 57 -13.05 13.93 3.17
CA SER A 57 -13.96 13.17 2.30
C SER A 57 -14.96 14.07 1.57
N THR A 58 -15.51 15.07 2.26
CA THR A 58 -16.41 16.07 1.65
C THR A 58 -15.68 16.88 0.59
N TRP A 59 -14.45 17.30 0.88
CA TRP A 59 -13.63 18.05 -0.07
C TRP A 59 -13.33 17.21 -1.32
N LEU A 60 -12.81 15.98 -1.17
CA LEU A 60 -12.50 15.07 -2.28
C LEU A 60 -13.69 14.84 -3.21
N ARG A 61 -14.88 14.61 -2.63
CA ARG A 61 -16.13 14.44 -3.40
C ARG A 61 -16.52 15.68 -4.20
N ALA A 62 -16.23 16.87 -3.69
CA ALA A 62 -16.58 18.11 -4.34
C ALA A 62 -15.54 18.58 -5.35
N SER A 63 -14.26 18.22 -5.15
CA SER A 63 -13.14 18.75 -5.94
C SER A 63 -12.60 17.79 -6.99
N SER A 64 -12.78 16.48 -6.81
CA SER A 64 -11.97 15.48 -7.52
C SER A 64 -12.74 14.26 -8.01
N LEU A 65 -13.80 13.84 -7.32
CA LEU A 65 -14.62 12.69 -7.71
C LEU A 65 -15.50 13.04 -8.92
N ASP A 66 -15.37 12.29 -10.01
CA ASP A 66 -16.20 12.42 -11.20
C ASP A 66 -17.45 11.51 -11.17
N GLU A 67 -18.18 11.48 -12.29
CA GLU A 67 -19.42 10.71 -12.43
C GLU A 67 -19.20 9.20 -12.54
N ASP A 68 -18.01 8.76 -12.94
CA ASP A 68 -17.63 7.35 -13.08
C ASP A 68 -17.03 6.79 -11.78
N GLY A 69 -16.82 7.65 -10.78
CA GLY A 69 -16.25 7.27 -9.48
C GLY A 69 -14.73 7.33 -9.42
N ASP A 70 -14.05 7.87 -10.45
CA ASP A 70 -12.62 8.16 -10.40
C ASP A 70 -12.36 9.52 -9.75
N LEU A 71 -11.16 9.67 -9.20
CA LEU A 71 -10.62 10.94 -8.73
C LEU A 71 -9.83 11.66 -9.83
N SER A 72 -10.32 11.61 -11.08
CA SER A 72 -9.65 12.18 -12.26
C SER A 72 -9.44 13.70 -12.16
N GLY A 73 -10.23 14.39 -11.32
CA GLY A 73 -10.07 15.82 -11.03
C GLY A 73 -8.88 16.17 -10.14
N ALA A 74 -8.16 15.19 -9.57
CA ALA A 74 -6.97 15.42 -8.75
C ALA A 74 -5.68 15.16 -9.52
N ALA A 75 -4.67 16.01 -9.29
CA ALA A 75 -3.34 15.80 -9.84
C ALA A 75 -2.72 14.47 -9.36
N ARG A 76 -2.01 13.79 -10.25
CA ARG A 76 -1.21 12.59 -9.98
C ARG A 76 0.17 12.77 -10.59
N PRO A 77 1.11 13.43 -9.89
CA PRO A 77 2.49 13.45 -10.36
C PRO A 77 3.11 12.05 -10.26
N ALA A 78 4.13 11.77 -11.06
CA ALA A 78 4.90 10.54 -10.95
C ALA A 78 5.39 10.29 -9.50
N PRO A 79 5.43 9.02 -9.03
CA PRO A 79 5.06 7.80 -9.74
C PRO A 79 3.55 7.46 -9.72
N TRP A 80 2.70 8.34 -9.18
CA TRP A 80 1.26 8.05 -9.00
C TRP A 80 0.45 8.02 -10.30
N ASP A 81 0.95 8.62 -11.38
CA ASP A 81 0.36 8.52 -12.72
C ASP A 81 0.58 7.12 -13.33
N HIS A 82 1.74 6.52 -13.09
CA HIS A 82 2.06 5.17 -13.56
C HIS A 82 1.19 4.13 -12.85
N PHE A 83 1.10 4.18 -11.51
CA PHE A 83 0.26 3.28 -10.71
C PHE A 83 -1.11 3.90 -10.43
N TYR A 84 -1.82 4.23 -11.50
CA TYR A 84 -3.01 5.12 -11.50
C TYR A 84 -4.06 4.78 -10.42
N PRO A 85 -4.46 3.50 -10.20
CA PRO A 85 -5.53 3.17 -9.27
C PRO A 85 -5.11 3.15 -7.79
N VAL A 86 -3.80 3.11 -7.50
CA VAL A 86 -3.28 2.87 -6.14
C VAL A 86 -3.78 3.91 -5.13
N ALA A 87 -3.78 5.18 -5.51
CA ALA A 87 -4.28 6.24 -4.63
C ALA A 87 -5.78 6.09 -4.33
N ASN A 88 -6.58 5.76 -5.34
CA ASN A 88 -8.02 5.54 -5.18
C ASN A 88 -8.29 4.35 -4.25
N ALA A 89 -7.51 3.28 -4.36
CA ALA A 89 -7.63 2.11 -3.50
C ALA A 89 -7.30 2.40 -2.02
N PHE A 90 -6.23 3.15 -1.73
CA PHE A 90 -5.97 3.60 -0.35
C PHE A 90 -7.10 4.48 0.21
N LEU A 91 -7.63 5.39 -0.61
CA LEU A 91 -8.75 6.24 -0.23
C LEU A 91 -10.05 5.46 -0.02
N ALA A 92 -10.31 4.42 -0.83
CA ALA A 92 -11.47 3.54 -0.68
C ALA A 92 -11.42 2.79 0.66
N VAL A 93 -10.26 2.22 1.04
CA VAL A 93 -10.05 1.59 2.35
C VAL A 93 -10.33 2.57 3.48
N GLY A 94 -9.71 3.76 3.42
CA GLY A 94 -9.90 4.79 4.45
C GLY A 94 -11.36 5.24 4.56
N ALA A 95 -12.01 5.52 3.44
CA ALA A 95 -13.41 5.93 3.38
C ALA A 95 -14.35 4.85 3.94
N MET A 96 -14.11 3.58 3.62
CA MET A 96 -14.89 2.45 4.14
C MET A 96 -14.78 2.35 5.66
N ARG A 97 -13.55 2.40 6.20
CA ARG A 97 -13.30 2.39 7.66
C ARG A 97 -13.98 3.53 8.41
N LEU A 98 -14.16 4.66 7.75
CA LEU A 98 -14.80 5.86 8.28
C LEU A 98 -16.31 5.92 8.00
N SER A 99 -16.90 4.88 7.40
CA SER A 99 -18.30 4.86 6.95
C SER A 99 -18.67 6.03 6.02
N GLN A 100 -17.71 6.54 5.25
CA GLN A 100 -17.93 7.57 4.22
C GLN A 100 -18.39 6.93 2.91
N PHE A 101 -19.53 6.25 2.95
CA PHE A 101 -20.01 5.39 1.84
C PHE A 101 -20.23 6.14 0.52
N ALA A 102 -20.60 7.42 0.59
CA ALA A 102 -20.78 8.26 -0.58
C ALA A 102 -19.46 8.58 -1.33
N LEU A 103 -18.31 8.27 -0.72
CA LEU A 103 -17.00 8.27 -1.39
C LEU A 103 -16.52 6.83 -1.62
N ALA A 104 -16.69 5.94 -0.63
CA ALA A 104 -16.16 4.58 -0.69
C ALA A 104 -16.78 3.74 -1.83
N TYR A 105 -18.10 3.79 -2.02
CA TYR A 105 -18.76 2.95 -3.03
C TYR A 105 -18.42 3.36 -4.48
N PRO A 106 -18.46 4.65 -4.87
CA PRO A 106 -18.02 5.04 -6.21
C PRO A 106 -16.58 4.66 -6.51
N LEU A 107 -15.65 4.89 -5.55
CA LEU A 107 -14.25 4.49 -5.71
C LEU A 107 -14.12 2.98 -5.91
N LEU A 108 -14.86 2.18 -5.13
CA LEU A 108 -14.81 0.72 -5.21
C LEU A 108 -15.37 0.20 -6.53
N GLU A 109 -16.52 0.73 -6.96
CA GLU A 109 -17.14 0.36 -8.25
C GLU A 109 -16.16 0.65 -9.40
N TRP A 110 -15.58 1.84 -9.42
CA TRP A 110 -14.56 2.22 -10.39
C TRP A 110 -13.33 1.30 -10.31
N LEU A 111 -12.79 1.04 -9.12
CA LEU A 111 -11.63 0.14 -8.96
C LEU A 111 -11.92 -1.24 -9.53
N THR A 112 -13.06 -1.85 -9.19
CA THR A 112 -13.42 -3.20 -9.66
C THR A 112 -13.64 -3.26 -11.17
N SER A 113 -13.94 -2.14 -11.83
CA SER A 113 -14.02 -2.08 -13.29
C SER A 113 -12.66 -2.26 -13.99
N LEU A 114 -11.56 -2.03 -13.26
CA LEU A 114 -10.19 -2.19 -13.75
C LEU A 114 -9.62 -3.60 -13.53
N GLN A 115 -10.37 -4.50 -12.87
CA GLN A 115 -9.93 -5.87 -12.69
C GLN A 115 -10.07 -6.62 -14.02
N HIS A 116 -8.97 -7.19 -14.49
CA HIS A 116 -8.95 -7.97 -15.71
C HIS A 116 -9.77 -9.26 -15.50
N PRO A 117 -10.77 -9.55 -16.37
CA PRO A 117 -11.78 -10.57 -16.10
C PRO A 117 -11.26 -12.01 -16.14
N GLU A 118 -10.17 -12.28 -16.87
CA GLU A 118 -9.63 -13.64 -17.01
C GLU A 118 -8.52 -13.96 -16.00
N THR A 119 -7.60 -13.03 -15.77
CA THR A 119 -6.43 -13.18 -14.90
C THR A 119 -6.76 -12.81 -13.45
N GLY A 120 -7.67 -11.86 -13.20
CA GLY A 120 -7.96 -11.31 -11.88
C GLY A 120 -6.96 -10.25 -11.39
N GLY A 121 -5.91 -9.94 -12.15
CA GLY A 121 -5.02 -8.81 -11.88
C GLY A 121 -5.70 -7.47 -12.18
N PHE A 122 -5.16 -6.37 -11.67
CA PHE A 122 -5.70 -5.03 -11.93
C PHE A 122 -4.82 -4.29 -12.94
N LEU A 123 -5.46 -3.58 -13.87
CA LEU A 123 -4.77 -2.77 -14.88
C LEU A 123 -4.05 -1.56 -14.25
N THR A 124 -2.81 -1.34 -14.67
CA THR A 124 -1.89 -0.34 -14.08
C THR A 124 -2.21 1.09 -14.53
N ALA A 125 -2.50 1.31 -15.81
CA ALA A 125 -2.62 2.64 -16.41
C ALA A 125 -4.00 3.33 -16.24
N GLY A 126 -4.93 2.74 -15.47
CA GLY A 126 -6.23 3.34 -15.18
C GLY A 126 -7.30 3.09 -16.25
N PRO A 127 -8.27 4.02 -16.45
CA PRO A 127 -9.51 3.75 -17.20
C PRO A 127 -9.29 3.61 -18.71
N GLU A 128 -8.20 4.16 -19.23
CA GLU A 128 -7.83 4.06 -20.65
C GLU A 128 -7.02 2.78 -20.96
N ALA A 129 -6.72 1.96 -19.94
CA ALA A 129 -5.94 0.75 -20.14
C ALA A 129 -6.76 -0.29 -20.93
N PRO A 130 -6.21 -0.83 -22.04
CA PRO A 130 -6.86 -1.91 -22.75
C PRO A 130 -6.74 -3.23 -21.96
N LEU A 131 -7.55 -4.23 -22.29
CA LEU A 131 -7.52 -5.53 -21.62
C LEU A 131 -6.18 -6.25 -21.78
N ASP A 132 -5.46 -6.05 -22.88
CA ASP A 132 -4.11 -6.58 -23.09
C ASP A 132 -3.00 -5.72 -22.46
N GLY A 133 -3.39 -4.66 -21.75
CA GLY A 133 -2.49 -3.74 -21.07
C GLY A 133 -1.77 -4.33 -19.86
N GLU A 134 -0.94 -3.50 -19.24
CA GLU A 134 -0.14 -3.90 -18.07
C GLU A 134 -1.02 -4.15 -16.85
N GLN A 135 -0.73 -5.25 -16.16
CA GLN A 135 -1.17 -5.53 -14.80
C GLN A 135 0.07 -5.71 -13.95
N ASP A 136 0.12 -5.05 -12.80
CA ASP A 136 1.28 -5.10 -11.92
C ASP A 136 0.93 -5.57 -10.50
N LEU A 137 1.97 -6.04 -9.81
CA LEU A 137 1.93 -6.56 -8.46
C LEU A 137 1.44 -5.54 -7.44
N LEU A 138 1.91 -4.29 -7.51
CA LEU A 138 1.58 -3.23 -6.54
C LEU A 138 0.12 -2.81 -6.68
N THR A 139 -0.30 -2.44 -7.89
CA THR A 139 -1.69 -2.04 -8.18
C THR A 139 -2.65 -3.17 -7.83
N THR A 140 -2.34 -4.40 -8.23
CA THR A 140 -3.18 -5.56 -7.91
C THR A 140 -3.29 -5.76 -6.41
N ALA A 141 -2.19 -5.76 -5.66
CA ALA A 141 -2.22 -5.97 -4.23
C ALA A 141 -3.04 -4.91 -3.48
N VAL A 142 -2.86 -3.62 -3.82
CA VAL A 142 -3.53 -2.53 -3.12
C VAL A 142 -5.02 -2.46 -3.47
N CYS A 143 -5.38 -2.65 -4.75
CA CYS A 143 -6.79 -2.70 -5.17
C CYS A 143 -7.51 -3.92 -4.60
N ALA A 144 -6.85 -5.08 -4.57
CA ALA A 144 -7.41 -6.29 -3.96
C ALA A 144 -7.57 -6.16 -2.45
N TYR A 145 -6.63 -5.49 -1.77
CA TYR A 145 -6.78 -5.16 -0.37
C TYR A 145 -8.00 -4.24 -0.14
N ALA A 146 -8.22 -3.25 -1.00
CA ALA A 146 -9.43 -2.42 -0.95
C ALA A 146 -10.72 -3.24 -1.14
N CYS A 147 -10.73 -4.16 -2.12
CA CYS A 147 -11.84 -5.10 -2.34
C CYS A 147 -12.13 -5.93 -1.08
N LEU A 148 -11.10 -6.54 -0.49
CA LEU A 148 -11.22 -7.35 0.72
C LEU A 148 -11.77 -6.53 1.90
N GLN A 149 -11.23 -5.34 2.15
CA GLN A 149 -11.67 -4.46 3.24
C GLN A 149 -13.12 -3.98 3.04
N CYS A 150 -13.62 -3.98 1.80
CA CYS A 150 -14.98 -3.58 1.46
C CYS A 150 -15.95 -4.77 1.29
N GLY A 151 -15.50 -6.00 1.56
CA GLY A 151 -16.33 -7.21 1.48
C GLY A 151 -16.50 -7.80 0.08
N GLN A 152 -15.71 -7.35 -0.91
CA GLN A 152 -15.67 -7.88 -2.27
C GLN A 152 -14.72 -9.09 -2.33
N LEU A 153 -15.12 -10.19 -1.67
CA LEU A 153 -14.26 -11.35 -1.47
C LEU A 153 -13.90 -12.04 -2.79
N ARG A 154 -14.83 -12.10 -3.74
CA ARG A 154 -14.59 -12.78 -5.04
C ARG A 154 -13.50 -12.07 -5.83
N GLU A 155 -13.55 -10.75 -5.88
CA GLU A 155 -12.60 -9.88 -6.55
C GLU A 155 -11.23 -9.98 -5.86
N ALA A 156 -11.21 -10.03 -4.52
CA ALA A 156 -10.00 -10.27 -3.74
C ALA A 156 -9.40 -11.67 -4.02
N GLU A 157 -10.20 -12.73 -4.05
CA GLU A 157 -9.72 -14.10 -4.34
C GLU A 157 -9.14 -14.22 -5.75
N ALA A 158 -9.77 -13.58 -6.75
CA ALA A 158 -9.27 -13.55 -8.12
C ALA A 158 -7.89 -12.89 -8.20
N ALA A 159 -7.71 -11.75 -7.53
CA ALA A 159 -6.43 -11.07 -7.44
C ALA A 159 -5.39 -11.85 -6.62
N GLY A 160 -5.79 -12.53 -5.55
CA GLY A 160 -4.92 -13.46 -4.82
C GLY A 160 -4.40 -14.56 -5.74
N GLY A 161 -5.28 -15.14 -6.56
CA GLY A 161 -4.91 -16.12 -7.58
C GLY A 161 -3.91 -15.56 -8.60
N PHE A 162 -4.12 -14.33 -9.08
CA PHE A 162 -3.17 -13.66 -9.97
C PHE A 162 -1.78 -13.52 -9.33
N LEU A 163 -1.69 -13.04 -8.08
CA LEU A 163 -0.41 -12.85 -7.39
C LEU A 163 0.34 -14.17 -7.20
N LEU A 164 -0.37 -15.25 -6.85
CA LEU A 164 0.25 -16.58 -6.75
C LEU A 164 0.81 -17.05 -8.10
N ARG A 165 0.07 -16.88 -9.20
CA ARG A 165 0.54 -17.25 -10.55
C ARG A 165 1.67 -16.37 -11.03
N LEU A 166 1.64 -15.06 -10.74
CA LEU A 166 2.75 -14.14 -11.02
C LEU A 166 4.04 -14.62 -10.36
N TRP A 167 3.97 -15.09 -9.11
CA TRP A 167 5.11 -15.67 -8.42
C TRP A 167 5.59 -16.98 -9.07
N GLU A 168 4.66 -17.88 -9.40
CA GLU A 168 4.98 -19.21 -9.93
C GLU A 168 5.57 -19.15 -11.35
N ASN A 169 5.16 -18.17 -12.15
CA ASN A 169 5.55 -18.04 -13.55
C ASN A 169 6.88 -17.28 -13.75
N GLN A 170 7.57 -16.87 -12.68
CA GLN A 170 8.82 -16.08 -12.77
C GLN A 170 9.89 -16.77 -13.64
N PRO A 171 10.48 -16.08 -14.64
CA PRO A 171 11.52 -16.66 -15.49
C PRO A 171 12.75 -17.05 -14.66
N GLY A 172 13.07 -18.36 -14.61
CA GLY A 172 14.17 -18.87 -13.80
C GLY A 172 13.91 -18.89 -12.28
N GLY A 173 12.67 -18.63 -11.86
CA GLY A 173 12.25 -18.51 -10.46
C GLY A 173 12.57 -17.15 -9.83
N ALA A 174 11.93 -16.86 -8.70
CA ALA A 174 12.01 -15.54 -8.03
C ALA A 174 13.30 -15.31 -7.19
N ALA A 175 14.27 -16.23 -7.22
CA ALA A 175 15.34 -16.25 -6.21
C ALA A 175 16.32 -15.06 -6.30
N ALA A 176 16.65 -14.61 -7.52
CA ALA A 176 17.58 -13.51 -7.74
C ALA A 176 16.86 -12.19 -8.08
N ARG A 177 15.69 -12.32 -8.73
CA ARG A 177 14.91 -11.21 -9.26
C ARG A 177 13.42 -11.56 -9.22
N LEU A 178 12.60 -10.58 -8.93
CA LEU A 178 11.15 -10.64 -9.02
C LEU A 178 10.67 -9.63 -10.07
N TYR A 179 10.11 -10.12 -11.18
CA TYR A 179 9.38 -9.31 -12.14
C TYR A 179 7.97 -9.04 -11.62
N MET A 180 7.55 -7.78 -11.68
CA MET A 180 6.33 -7.29 -11.04
C MET A 180 5.19 -7.06 -12.01
N VAL A 181 5.44 -7.09 -13.32
CA VAL A 181 4.48 -6.66 -14.35
C VAL A 181 4.23 -7.78 -15.36
N THR A 182 2.97 -7.90 -15.75
CA THR A 182 2.51 -8.74 -16.85
C THR A 182 1.77 -7.91 -17.89
N HIS A 183 1.74 -8.37 -19.14
CA HIS A 183 0.95 -7.82 -20.24
C HIS A 183 0.31 -8.96 -21.04
N ASN A 184 -0.57 -8.65 -22.01
CA ASN A 184 -1.23 -9.66 -22.85
C ASN A 184 -1.84 -10.82 -22.03
N GLY A 185 -2.47 -10.51 -20.89
CA GLY A 185 -2.90 -11.50 -19.90
C GLY A 185 -1.84 -11.73 -18.82
N GLU A 186 -1.14 -12.87 -18.85
CA GLU A 186 -0.17 -13.27 -17.82
C GLU A 186 1.28 -13.36 -18.35
N GLU A 187 1.57 -12.76 -19.51
CA GLU A 187 2.93 -12.73 -20.06
C GLU A 187 3.79 -11.79 -19.21
N ILE A 188 4.84 -12.31 -18.56
CA ILE A 188 5.73 -11.50 -17.73
C ILE A 188 6.53 -10.55 -18.61
N LEU A 189 6.45 -9.26 -18.29
CA LEU A 189 7.20 -8.22 -18.98
C LEU A 189 8.65 -8.21 -18.46
N SER A 190 9.53 -8.97 -19.12
CA SER A 190 10.93 -9.11 -18.72
C SER A 190 11.90 -8.16 -19.43
N GLU A 191 11.45 -7.47 -20.47
CA GLU A 191 12.22 -6.51 -21.25
C GLU A 191 11.66 -5.10 -21.05
N PHE A 192 12.46 -4.22 -20.47
CA PHE A 192 12.08 -2.84 -20.17
C PHE A 192 13.33 -1.94 -20.16
N PRO A 193 13.16 -0.62 -20.37
CA PRO A 193 14.27 0.33 -20.27
C PRO A 193 14.92 0.29 -18.87
N ALA A 194 16.25 0.39 -18.81
CA ALA A 194 16.99 0.29 -17.56
C ALA A 194 16.61 1.38 -16.55
N GLU A 195 16.28 2.57 -17.05
CA GLU A 195 15.79 3.71 -16.27
C GLU A 195 14.44 3.47 -15.60
N ALA A 196 13.63 2.55 -16.14
CA ALA A 196 12.32 2.21 -15.60
C ALA A 196 12.36 0.93 -14.74
N ALA A 197 13.53 0.30 -14.58
CA ALA A 197 13.68 -0.96 -13.85
C ALA A 197 13.00 -1.00 -12.47
N PRO A 198 13.00 0.07 -11.65
CA PRO A 198 12.31 0.06 -10.35
C PRO A 198 10.79 -0.22 -10.44
N TRP A 199 10.15 0.07 -11.58
CA TRP A 199 8.72 -0.17 -11.79
C TRP A 199 8.41 -1.60 -12.22
N TYR A 200 9.38 -2.29 -12.83
CA TYR A 200 9.17 -3.60 -13.44
C TYR A 200 9.78 -4.77 -12.67
N ALA A 201 10.85 -4.54 -11.89
CA ALA A 201 11.50 -5.62 -11.18
C ALA A 201 12.22 -5.20 -9.88
N ILE A 202 12.38 -6.17 -8.99
CA ILE A 202 13.22 -6.09 -7.80
C ILE A 202 14.36 -7.09 -7.92
N ASP A 203 15.58 -6.67 -7.59
CA ASP A 203 16.80 -7.44 -7.66
C ASP A 203 17.37 -7.63 -6.25
N THR A 204 17.55 -8.87 -5.82
CA THR A 204 18.01 -9.16 -4.44
C THR A 204 19.35 -8.51 -4.08
N GLY A 205 20.18 -8.21 -5.09
CA GLY A 205 21.49 -7.54 -4.91
C GLY A 205 21.49 -6.02 -5.07
N GLN A 206 20.35 -5.37 -5.32
CA GLN A 206 20.27 -3.91 -5.51
C GLN A 206 19.55 -3.22 -4.35
N ARG A 207 20.00 -2.01 -4.05
CA ARG A 207 19.48 -1.13 -2.98
C ARG A 207 18.42 -0.18 -3.54
N GLU A 208 17.68 0.49 -2.65
CA GLU A 208 16.76 1.58 -2.97
C GLU A 208 15.64 1.17 -3.94
N GLN A 209 15.17 -0.07 -3.83
CA GLN A 209 14.09 -0.59 -4.67
C GLN A 209 12.73 -0.51 -3.98
N PHE A 210 11.67 -0.75 -4.75
CA PHE A 210 10.27 -0.69 -4.30
C PHE A 210 9.88 -1.90 -3.44
N TYR A 211 10.59 -2.14 -2.34
CA TYR A 211 10.33 -3.24 -1.41
C TYR A 211 8.90 -3.27 -0.87
N HIS A 212 8.24 -2.11 -0.84
CA HIS A 212 6.83 -1.98 -0.47
C HIS A 212 5.89 -2.76 -1.41
N ALA A 213 6.23 -2.95 -2.68
CA ALA A 213 5.37 -3.66 -3.63
C ALA A 213 5.15 -5.14 -3.23
N PRO A 214 6.19 -6.00 -3.15
CA PRO A 214 6.02 -7.37 -2.66
C PRO A 214 5.56 -7.43 -1.20
N ALA A 215 5.87 -6.41 -0.38
CA ALA A 215 5.34 -6.34 0.98
C ALA A 215 3.82 -6.15 1.01
N LEU A 216 3.29 -5.26 0.15
CA LEU A 216 1.86 -5.03 0.02
C LEU A 216 1.14 -6.28 -0.49
N ALA A 217 1.73 -6.99 -1.46
CA ALA A 217 1.24 -8.30 -1.90
C ALA A 217 1.23 -9.32 -0.75
N ALA A 218 2.32 -9.44 0.01
CA ALA A 218 2.40 -10.37 1.14
C ALA A 218 1.36 -10.07 2.22
N GLY A 219 1.19 -8.79 2.60
CA GLY A 219 0.23 -8.38 3.61
C GLY A 219 -1.22 -8.55 3.16
N PHE A 220 -1.52 -8.25 1.89
CA PHE A 220 -2.82 -8.56 1.29
C PHE A 220 -3.13 -10.06 1.34
N LEU A 221 -2.20 -10.91 0.89
CA LEU A 221 -2.36 -12.36 0.91
C LEU A 221 -2.52 -12.90 2.34
N ALA A 222 -1.88 -12.28 3.35
CA ALA A 222 -2.04 -12.65 4.74
C ALA A 222 -3.47 -12.38 5.22
N CYS A 223 -4.01 -11.19 4.92
CA CYS A 223 -5.40 -10.86 5.22
C CYS A 223 -6.38 -11.77 4.46
N LEU A 224 -6.09 -12.13 3.21
CA LEU A 224 -6.93 -13.02 2.43
C LEU A 224 -6.90 -14.46 2.97
N ALA A 225 -5.74 -14.93 3.44
CA ALA A 225 -5.60 -16.23 4.10
C ALA A 225 -6.44 -16.29 5.37
N ASP A 226 -6.42 -15.23 6.20
CA ASP A 226 -7.26 -15.12 7.39
C ASP A 226 -8.77 -15.13 7.03
N ALA A 227 -9.17 -14.36 6.03
CA ALA A 227 -10.57 -14.26 5.62
C ALA A 227 -11.14 -15.53 4.95
N SER A 228 -10.32 -16.25 4.17
CA SER A 228 -10.74 -17.42 3.39
C SER A 228 -10.40 -18.77 4.04
N GLY A 229 -9.45 -18.78 4.99
CA GLY A 229 -8.85 -20.00 5.54
C GLY A 229 -7.89 -20.72 4.58
N SER A 230 -7.59 -20.16 3.41
CA SER A 230 -6.74 -20.81 2.40
C SER A 230 -5.25 -20.78 2.78
N GLN A 231 -4.65 -21.98 2.82
CA GLN A 231 -3.21 -22.13 3.08
C GLN A 231 -2.33 -21.66 1.91
N ASP A 232 -2.85 -21.67 0.67
CA ASP A 232 -2.09 -21.24 -0.50
C ASP A 232 -1.76 -19.75 -0.42
N TYR A 233 -2.68 -18.94 0.10
CA TYR A 233 -2.43 -17.51 0.32
C TYR A 233 -1.43 -17.26 1.44
N LEU A 234 -1.47 -18.03 2.53
CA LEU A 234 -0.48 -17.93 3.61
C LEU A 234 0.93 -18.33 3.13
N GLU A 235 1.01 -19.38 2.33
CA GLU A 235 2.27 -19.79 1.68
C GLU A 235 2.76 -18.70 0.70
N GLY A 236 1.86 -18.06 -0.06
CA GLY A 236 2.17 -16.88 -0.86
C GLY A 236 2.75 -15.72 -0.04
N THR A 237 2.15 -15.41 1.12
CA THR A 237 2.70 -14.42 2.07
C THR A 237 4.13 -14.77 2.47
N HIS A 238 4.38 -16.04 2.82
CA HIS A 238 5.72 -16.49 3.21
C HIS A 238 6.73 -16.35 2.08
N ARG A 239 6.36 -16.71 0.84
CA ARG A 239 7.21 -16.59 -0.35
C ARG A 239 7.66 -15.15 -0.60
N TYR A 240 6.72 -14.20 -0.60
CA TYR A 240 7.05 -12.79 -0.81
C TYR A 240 7.90 -12.19 0.34
N LEU A 241 7.60 -12.53 1.60
CA LEU A 241 8.41 -12.07 2.73
C LEU A 241 9.82 -12.69 2.71
N GLN A 242 9.97 -13.95 2.32
CA GLN A 242 11.28 -14.60 2.17
C GLN A 242 12.10 -13.98 1.04
N PHE A 243 11.47 -13.58 -0.06
CA PHE A 243 12.14 -12.81 -1.12
C PHE A 243 12.61 -11.45 -0.61
N LEU A 244 11.78 -10.77 0.17
CA LEU A 244 12.20 -9.52 0.80
C LEU A 244 13.39 -9.75 1.74
N ASP A 245 13.39 -10.80 2.55
CA ASP A 245 14.49 -11.14 3.44
C ASP A 245 15.82 -11.41 2.71
N SER A 246 15.77 -11.83 1.43
CA SER A 246 16.95 -12.02 0.58
C SER A 246 17.41 -10.77 -0.16
N CYS A 247 16.65 -9.67 -0.10
CA CYS A 247 17.05 -8.39 -0.70
C CYS A 247 18.21 -7.72 0.04
N ALA A 248 18.72 -6.63 -0.55
CA ALA A 248 19.85 -5.88 -0.05
C ALA A 248 19.66 -5.40 1.41
N ASP A 249 20.76 -4.96 2.01
CA ASP A 249 20.83 -4.64 3.44
C ASP A 249 20.00 -3.42 3.85
N ASP A 250 19.62 -2.54 2.92
CA ASP A 250 18.74 -1.40 3.17
C ASP A 250 17.26 -1.74 3.18
N ARG A 251 16.86 -2.99 2.89
CA ARG A 251 15.46 -3.41 2.86
C ARG A 251 14.65 -3.14 4.13
N HIS A 252 15.31 -2.96 5.27
CA HIS A 252 14.63 -2.62 6.54
C HIS A 252 14.75 -1.14 6.91
N SER A 253 15.54 -0.37 6.17
CA SER A 253 15.87 1.02 6.51
C SER A 253 15.61 2.04 5.42
N SER A 254 15.33 1.60 4.19
CA SER A 254 14.99 2.48 3.08
C SER A 254 13.57 3.03 3.24
N GLU A 255 13.27 4.11 2.53
CA GLU A 255 11.96 4.77 2.50
C GLU A 255 10.85 3.83 1.98
N HIS A 256 11.22 2.75 1.28
CA HIS A 256 10.29 1.74 0.74
C HIS A 256 10.06 0.56 1.70
N SER A 257 10.57 0.61 2.93
CA SER A 257 10.60 -0.55 3.85
C SER A 257 9.36 -0.65 4.75
N ALA A 258 8.60 0.44 4.95
CA ALA A 258 7.60 0.53 6.01
C ALA A 258 6.54 -0.59 5.92
N PHE A 259 6.04 -0.89 4.72
CA PHE A 259 5.04 -1.94 4.52
C PHE A 259 5.58 -3.37 4.75
N ILE A 260 6.90 -3.58 4.81
CA ILE A 260 7.47 -4.88 5.24
C ILE A 260 7.10 -5.16 6.69
N ALA A 261 7.20 -4.16 7.58
CA ALA A 261 6.76 -4.30 8.97
C ALA A 261 5.26 -4.60 9.04
N TRP A 262 4.44 -3.96 8.21
CA TRP A 262 3.01 -4.24 8.17
C TRP A 262 2.71 -5.70 7.79
N ALA A 263 3.29 -6.18 6.68
CA ALA A 263 3.09 -7.55 6.22
C ALA A 263 3.65 -8.59 7.20
N ALA A 264 4.84 -8.33 7.77
CA ALA A 264 5.43 -9.21 8.76
C ALA A 264 4.60 -9.24 10.07
N ALA A 265 4.01 -8.13 10.49
CA ALA A 265 3.13 -8.10 11.67
C ALA A 265 1.88 -8.97 11.47
N LEU A 266 1.26 -8.90 10.29
CA LEU A 266 0.12 -9.76 9.93
C LEU A 266 0.53 -11.24 9.88
N ALA A 267 1.66 -11.56 9.25
CA ALA A 267 2.17 -12.92 9.21
C ALA A 267 2.53 -13.45 10.61
N TYR A 268 3.05 -12.60 11.49
CA TYR A 268 3.30 -12.94 12.89
C TYR A 268 2.02 -13.25 13.65
N GLU A 269 0.97 -12.44 13.49
CA GLU A 269 -0.33 -12.65 14.13
C GLU A 269 -0.93 -14.02 13.78
N ILE A 270 -0.81 -14.45 12.52
CA ILE A 270 -1.34 -15.73 12.04
C ILE A 270 -0.46 -16.92 12.51
N THR A 271 0.86 -16.76 12.55
CA THR A 271 1.80 -17.89 12.68
C THR A 271 2.53 -17.98 14.02
N GLY A 272 2.61 -16.89 14.78
CA GLY A 272 3.47 -16.76 15.96
C GLY A 272 4.98 -16.82 15.66
N SER A 273 5.41 -16.74 14.40
CA SER A 273 6.81 -16.91 14.01
C SER A 273 7.69 -15.74 14.47
N ALA A 274 8.62 -16.01 15.38
CA ALA A 274 9.59 -15.03 15.87
C ALA A 274 10.49 -14.42 14.77
N ASN A 275 10.56 -15.03 13.58
CA ASN A 275 11.27 -14.44 12.45
C ASN A 275 10.56 -13.17 11.96
N TYR A 276 9.23 -13.23 11.80
CA TYR A 276 8.44 -12.07 11.39
C TYR A 276 8.44 -10.98 12.45
N GLN A 277 8.37 -11.36 13.73
CA GLN A 277 8.55 -10.41 14.82
C GLN A 277 9.88 -9.64 14.68
N ARG A 278 11.00 -10.33 14.46
CA ARG A 278 12.31 -9.68 14.27
C ARG A 278 12.34 -8.73 13.07
N THR A 279 11.68 -9.08 11.97
CA THR A 279 11.54 -8.20 10.80
C THR A 279 10.75 -6.94 11.16
N VAL A 280 9.65 -7.08 11.90
CA VAL A 280 8.87 -5.93 12.42
C VAL A 280 9.75 -5.02 13.28
N GLU A 281 10.49 -5.59 14.24
CA GLU A 281 11.37 -4.80 15.12
C GLU A 281 12.43 -4.03 14.33
N ALA A 282 13.07 -4.67 13.36
CA ALA A 282 14.12 -4.03 12.55
C ALA A 282 13.61 -2.83 11.74
N VAL A 283 12.45 -2.99 11.07
CA VAL A 283 11.85 -1.91 10.28
C VAL A 283 11.34 -0.79 11.18
N VAL A 284 10.64 -1.13 12.27
CA VAL A 284 10.10 -0.11 13.19
C VAL A 284 11.21 0.69 13.85
N ASP A 285 12.30 0.06 14.29
CA ASP A 285 13.44 0.76 14.87
C ASP A 285 14.02 1.78 13.87
N SER A 286 14.09 1.42 12.57
CA SER A 286 14.52 2.37 11.53
C SER A 286 13.51 3.50 11.30
N LEU A 287 12.21 3.22 11.33
CA LEU A 287 11.17 4.26 11.20
C LEU A 287 11.24 5.25 12.37
N LEU A 288 11.40 4.76 13.59
CA LEU A 288 11.53 5.60 14.77
C LEU A 288 12.81 6.45 14.72
N ALA A 289 13.92 5.89 14.23
CA ALA A 289 15.19 6.61 14.10
C ALA A 289 15.18 7.74 13.06
N THR A 290 14.29 7.66 12.07
CA THR A 290 14.20 8.62 10.96
C THR A 290 13.09 9.67 11.14
N GLN A 291 12.26 9.55 12.18
CA GLN A 291 11.24 10.55 12.47
C GLN A 291 11.88 11.90 12.83
N LEU A 292 11.42 12.97 12.20
CA LEU A 292 11.88 14.32 12.49
C LEU A 292 11.37 14.82 13.83
N ASN A 293 12.04 15.83 14.40
CA ASN A 293 11.68 16.45 15.69
C ASN A 293 10.24 17.01 15.73
N ASN A 294 9.67 17.36 14.58
CA ASN A 294 8.30 17.85 14.47
C ASN A 294 7.25 16.72 14.39
N GLY A 295 7.68 15.46 14.32
CA GLY A 295 6.83 14.27 14.22
C GLY A 295 6.63 13.72 12.80
N SER A 296 7.10 14.39 11.74
CA SER A 296 6.90 13.93 10.36
C SER A 296 8.04 13.03 9.86
N TRP A 297 7.81 12.36 8.73
CA TRP A 297 8.85 11.71 7.93
C TRP A 297 9.00 12.44 6.59
N LEU A 298 10.22 12.46 6.04
CA LEU A 298 10.50 13.22 4.82
C LEU A 298 9.93 12.57 3.57
N LYS A 299 10.00 11.23 3.50
CA LYS A 299 9.69 10.46 2.31
C LYS A 299 9.17 9.08 2.69
N GLY A 300 8.31 8.56 1.82
CA GLY A 300 7.60 7.29 2.01
C GLY A 300 7.67 6.46 0.73
N SER A 301 6.94 5.36 0.72
CA SER A 301 7.07 4.32 -0.32
C SER A 301 6.90 4.82 -1.77
N MET A 302 6.09 5.85 -1.99
CA MET A 302 5.77 6.44 -3.30
C MET A 302 6.32 7.86 -3.47
N GLY A 303 7.34 8.23 -2.71
CA GLY A 303 7.91 9.58 -2.75
C GLY A 303 8.64 9.91 -4.05
N ALA A 304 8.52 11.17 -4.51
CA ALA A 304 9.07 11.67 -5.75
C ALA A 304 9.93 12.95 -5.58
N ASP A 305 10.43 13.18 -4.36
CA ASP A 305 11.12 14.39 -3.91
C ASP A 305 10.24 15.65 -4.03
N LEU A 306 8.94 15.49 -3.78
CA LEU A 306 7.96 16.56 -3.74
C LEU A 306 7.69 17.00 -2.30
N THR A 307 7.24 18.24 -2.10
CA THR A 307 6.83 18.71 -0.76
C THR A 307 5.63 17.93 -0.18
N SER A 308 4.85 17.26 -1.02
CA SER A 308 3.76 16.34 -0.63
C SER A 308 4.26 15.07 0.05
N ASP A 309 5.49 14.65 -0.24
CA ASP A 309 6.06 13.40 0.26
C ASP A 309 6.06 13.38 1.79
N VAL A 310 6.24 14.53 2.43
CA VAL A 310 6.22 14.63 3.89
C VAL A 310 4.85 14.27 4.47
N VAL A 311 3.76 14.68 3.79
CA VAL A 311 2.39 14.38 4.22
C VAL A 311 2.04 12.92 4.00
N ASP A 312 2.30 12.41 2.79
CA ASP A 312 2.02 11.02 2.44
C ASP A 312 2.86 10.05 3.28
N ALA A 313 4.16 10.30 3.43
CA ALA A 313 5.05 9.49 4.27
C ALA A 313 4.61 9.49 5.73
N THR A 314 4.16 10.63 6.25
CA THR A 314 3.69 10.70 7.64
C THR A 314 2.38 9.93 7.82
N ALA A 315 1.46 9.99 6.84
CA ALA A 315 0.24 9.20 6.86
C ALA A 315 0.53 7.69 6.75
N GLU A 316 1.42 7.30 5.85
CA GLU A 316 1.89 5.92 5.67
C GLU A 316 2.47 5.34 6.97
N ASN A 317 3.40 6.06 7.60
CA ASN A 317 4.04 5.58 8.81
C ASN A 317 3.08 5.54 10.02
N ILE A 318 2.06 6.42 10.07
CA ILE A 318 0.97 6.29 11.04
C ILE A 318 0.21 4.97 10.83
N ILE A 319 -0.16 4.65 9.60
CA ILE A 319 -0.87 3.41 9.26
C ILE A 319 -0.03 2.21 9.69
N VAL A 320 1.23 2.13 9.25
CA VAL A 320 2.13 1.01 9.54
C VAL A 320 2.33 0.83 11.04
N LEU A 321 2.73 1.89 11.76
CA LEU A 321 2.99 1.80 13.20
C LEU A 321 1.73 1.44 13.99
N ASN A 322 0.57 1.96 13.59
CA ASN A 322 -0.69 1.62 14.26
C ASN A 322 -1.11 0.17 14.00
N GLN A 323 -0.95 -0.35 12.78
CA GLN A 323 -1.24 -1.76 12.50
C GLN A 323 -0.26 -2.69 13.24
N VAL A 324 1.04 -2.39 13.25
CA VAL A 324 2.04 -3.15 14.02
C VAL A 324 1.68 -3.20 15.51
N LEU A 325 1.29 -2.06 16.10
CA LEU A 325 0.88 -1.99 17.50
C LEU A 325 -0.34 -2.89 17.79
N ARG A 326 -1.27 -3.03 16.85
CA ARG A 326 -2.45 -3.89 17.03
C ARG A 326 -2.08 -5.37 17.02
N SER A 327 -1.30 -5.80 16.03
CA SER A 327 -0.91 -7.21 15.90
C SER A 327 -0.02 -7.70 17.05
N LEU A 328 0.87 -6.85 17.57
CA LEU A 328 1.80 -7.25 18.64
C LEU A 328 1.19 -7.19 20.05
N VAL A 329 0.20 -6.33 20.29
CA VAL A 329 -0.50 -6.28 21.60
C VAL A 329 -1.47 -7.45 21.75
N GLY A 330 -2.03 -7.96 20.65
CA GLY A 330 -2.94 -9.13 20.68
C GLY A 330 -2.27 -10.45 21.05
N THR A 331 -0.94 -10.52 21.03
CA THR A 331 -0.15 -11.74 21.30
C THR A 331 0.50 -11.77 22.69
N GLU A 332 0.37 -10.71 23.50
CA GLU A 332 0.81 -10.70 24.90
C GLU A 332 -0.30 -11.27 25.83
N GLU A 333 -0.59 -12.57 25.70
CA GLU A 333 -1.32 -13.38 26.71
C GLU A 333 -0.42 -14.50 27.24
#